data_AF-A0A672G6I6-F1
#
_entry.id   AF-A0A672G6I6-F1
#
_cell.length_a   1.000
_cell.length_b   1.000
_cell.length_c   1.000
_cell.angle_alpha   90.00
_cell.angle_beta   90.00
_cell.angle_gamma   90.00
#
_symmetry.space_group_name_H-M   'P 1'
#
loop_
_entity.id
_entity.type
_entity.pdbx_description
1 polymer ?
#
loop_
_entity_poly.entity_id
_entity_poly.type
_entity_poly.pdbx_seq_one_letter_code
_entity_poly.pdbx_strand_id
1 'polypeptide(L)'
;VKMSRLLPCRITLLSLVFSYLCTDFACCNNGRRVGDSLETEFSGFSVPLEHSFEVDDGAKFVLRGALLLKAGREPSVSVTQNPLSEEDRAKLKEVAAVDGLYRIRVPRVYLQADRQSERQLEGYLTAFVRACAMVESHLSDVITLHTDVSGHLIGVSIVTLPGACRGTEVEDEVDLEVFNTTLSIVAPVTAPGPETALFLERMEQESEKKGKNPQEQKSFFAKYWMYIVPLVLFLMMSGAQDQSGGGAGGGAANGGGR
;
A
#
# COMPACT_ATOMS: atom_id res chain seq x y z
N VAL A 1 -52.08 65.89 -27.41
CA VAL A 1 -50.68 65.41 -27.44
C VAL A 1 -50.42 64.58 -26.19
N LYS A 2 -49.99 63.31 -26.36
CA LYS A 2 -49.32 62.38 -25.40
C LYS A 2 -50.06 62.04 -24.10
N MET A 3 -50.59 60.82 -23.93
CA MET A 3 -49.94 59.52 -23.59
C MET A 3 -49.65 59.30 -22.10
N SER A 4 -50.30 58.24 -21.57
CA SER A 4 -49.76 57.26 -20.59
C SER A 4 -49.67 57.74 -19.11
N ARG A 5 -49.99 56.96 -18.06
CA ARG A 5 -49.86 55.51 -17.82
C ARG A 5 -50.86 55.04 -16.74
N LEU A 6 -51.56 53.94 -17.02
CA LEU A 6 -52.23 53.07 -16.06
C LEU A 6 -51.20 52.07 -15.52
N LEU A 7 -50.79 52.14 -14.25
CA LEU A 7 -50.15 51.05 -13.47
C LEU A 7 -49.70 51.62 -12.11
N PRO A 8 -50.39 51.32 -11.00
CA PRO A 8 -49.67 50.72 -9.86
C PRO A 8 -50.58 49.91 -8.90
N CYS A 9 -51.27 48.85 -9.35
CA CYS A 9 -52.07 48.01 -8.42
C CYS A 9 -51.64 46.53 -8.38
N ARG A 10 -50.90 46.04 -9.39
CA ARG A 10 -50.41 44.65 -9.43
C ARG A 10 -49.07 44.45 -8.71
N ILE A 11 -48.29 45.50 -8.50
CA ILE A 11 -46.94 45.42 -7.90
C ILE A 11 -47.01 45.28 -6.37
N THR A 12 -48.00 45.90 -5.73
CA THR A 12 -48.23 45.81 -4.28
C THR A 12 -48.75 44.45 -3.83
N LEU A 13 -49.54 43.75 -4.67
CA LEU A 13 -49.99 42.39 -4.37
C LEU A 13 -48.84 41.38 -4.45
N LEU A 14 -47.92 41.54 -5.40
CA LEU A 14 -46.74 40.68 -5.53
C LEU A 14 -45.75 40.88 -4.37
N SER A 15 -45.57 42.09 -3.86
CA SER A 15 -44.70 42.31 -2.70
C SER A 15 -45.26 41.72 -1.41
N LEU A 16 -46.59 41.77 -1.21
CA LEU A 16 -47.25 41.20 -0.04
C LEU A 16 -47.18 39.66 -0.02
N VAL A 17 -47.30 39.01 -1.19
CA VAL A 17 -47.15 37.55 -1.32
C VAL A 17 -45.70 37.11 -1.09
N PHE A 18 -44.72 37.88 -1.58
CA PHE A 18 -43.30 37.59 -1.35
C PHE A 18 -42.90 37.77 0.12
N SER A 19 -43.44 38.79 0.81
CA SER A 19 -43.22 38.94 2.26
C SER A 19 -43.86 37.83 3.10
N TYR A 20 -45.01 37.28 2.67
CA TYR A 20 -45.65 36.15 3.34
C TYR A 20 -44.88 34.84 3.16
N LEU A 21 -44.29 34.61 1.97
CA LEU A 21 -43.47 33.42 1.70
C LEU A 21 -42.09 33.45 2.39
N CYS A 22 -41.55 34.63 2.67
CA CYS A 22 -40.29 34.76 3.42
C CYS A 22 -40.45 34.59 4.93
N THR A 23 -41.64 34.81 5.49
CA THR A 23 -41.91 34.65 6.94
C THR A 23 -42.08 33.20 7.39
N ASP A 24 -42.36 32.27 6.47
CA ASP A 24 -42.49 30.84 6.79
C ASP A 24 -41.14 30.08 6.80
N PHE A 25 -40.04 30.70 6.35
CA PHE A 25 -38.71 30.06 6.34
C PHE A 25 -37.81 30.41 7.54
N ALA A 26 -38.36 31.08 8.55
CA ALA A 26 -37.60 31.51 9.71
C ALA A 26 -38.34 31.18 11.03
N CYS A 27 -38.12 29.97 11.56
CA CYS A 27 -37.73 29.74 12.96
C CYS A 27 -37.70 28.24 13.30
N CYS A 28 -36.51 27.75 13.66
CA CYS A 28 -36.16 26.88 14.78
C CYS A 28 -34.65 26.59 14.61
N ASN A 29 -33.72 26.84 15.52
CA ASN A 29 -33.81 26.73 16.97
C ASN A 29 -32.71 27.58 17.66
N ASN A 30 -33.01 28.00 18.88
CA ASN A 30 -32.18 28.77 19.79
C ASN A 30 -31.36 27.77 20.65
N GLY A 31 -30.09 28.04 20.99
CA GLY A 31 -29.45 27.33 22.10
C GLY A 31 -27.98 26.95 21.96
N ARG A 32 -27.11 27.89 22.34
CA ARG A 32 -25.74 27.74 22.85
C ARG A 32 -25.51 26.44 23.67
N ARG A 33 -24.61 25.55 23.23
CA ARG A 33 -23.70 24.76 24.11
C ARG A 33 -22.40 24.39 23.37
N VAL A 34 -21.36 24.35 24.20
CA VAL A 34 -19.94 24.09 23.93
C VAL A 34 -19.71 22.70 23.37
N GLY A 35 -18.77 22.60 22.44
CA GLY A 35 -18.04 21.38 22.11
C GLY A 35 -18.75 20.43 21.16
N ASP A 36 -18.41 20.50 19.88
CA ASP A 36 -17.86 19.29 19.25
C ASP A 36 -16.83 19.66 18.17
N SER A 37 -15.58 19.47 18.53
CA SER A 37 -14.41 19.61 17.66
C SER A 37 -14.01 18.20 17.23
N LEU A 38 -14.94 17.39 16.68
CA LEU A 38 -14.64 16.06 16.14
C LEU A 38 -15.81 15.41 15.37
N GLU A 39 -16.45 16.08 14.41
CA GLU A 39 -17.41 15.43 13.49
C GLU A 39 -17.12 15.76 12.01
N THR A 40 -15.84 15.71 11.62
CA THR A 40 -15.46 15.52 10.20
C THR A 40 -14.76 14.18 10.01
N GLU A 41 -15.16 13.19 10.81
CA GLU A 41 -14.72 11.81 10.65
C GLU A 41 -15.77 11.06 9.80
N PHE A 42 -15.37 10.76 8.56
CA PHE A 42 -15.88 9.64 7.75
C PHE A 42 -17.30 9.74 7.16
N SER A 43 -17.58 10.78 6.36
CA SER A 43 -18.63 10.64 5.34
C SER A 43 -18.13 9.70 4.23
N GLY A 44 -18.64 8.46 4.25
CA GLY A 44 -18.42 7.53 3.14
C GLY A 44 -18.99 8.10 1.84
N PHE A 45 -18.40 7.74 0.71
CA PHE A 45 -18.88 8.17 -0.61
C PHE A 45 -19.34 6.99 -1.44
N SER A 46 -20.35 7.23 -2.27
CA SER A 46 -21.00 6.20 -3.08
C SER A 46 -20.43 6.19 -4.50
N VAL A 47 -20.14 5.00 -5.01
CA VAL A 47 -19.59 4.75 -6.34
C VAL A 47 -20.43 3.69 -7.05
N PRO A 48 -20.87 3.90 -8.30
CA PRO A 48 -21.65 2.89 -9.01
C PRO A 48 -20.81 1.64 -9.30
N LEU A 49 -21.40 0.47 -9.02
CA LEU A 49 -20.93 -0.83 -9.52
C LEU A 49 -21.82 -1.20 -10.70
N GLU A 50 -21.21 -1.38 -11.86
CA GLU A 50 -21.91 -1.75 -13.08
C GLU A 50 -21.43 -3.12 -13.55
N HIS A 51 -22.30 -3.86 -14.23
CA HIS A 51 -22.00 -5.17 -14.78
C HIS A 51 -22.45 -5.29 -16.25
N SER A 52 -21.94 -6.29 -16.95
CA SER A 52 -22.32 -6.60 -18.32
C SER A 52 -22.11 -8.08 -18.58
N PHE A 53 -23.08 -8.72 -19.23
CA PHE A 53 -23.03 -10.13 -19.63
C PHE A 53 -23.64 -10.25 -21.03
N GLU A 54 -22.98 -9.62 -22.01
CA GLU A 54 -23.33 -9.75 -23.42
C GLU A 54 -22.57 -10.92 -24.05
N VAL A 55 -23.20 -11.60 -25.00
CA VAL A 55 -22.53 -12.62 -25.83
C VAL A 55 -21.53 -11.95 -26.79
N ASP A 56 -21.82 -10.73 -27.22
CA ASP A 56 -20.97 -9.94 -28.10
C ASP A 56 -19.81 -9.25 -27.36
N ASP A 57 -18.77 -8.86 -28.10
CA ASP A 57 -17.64 -8.08 -27.58
C ASP A 57 -18.04 -6.65 -27.14
N GLY A 58 -19.19 -6.16 -27.60
CA GLY A 58 -19.76 -4.88 -27.20
C GLY A 58 -20.37 -4.94 -25.79
N ALA A 59 -19.56 -4.74 -24.76
CA ALA A 59 -20.02 -4.72 -23.37
C ALA A 59 -21.01 -3.56 -23.11
N LYS A 60 -22.30 -3.89 -22.94
CA LYS A 60 -23.33 -2.96 -22.46
C LYS A 60 -23.40 -3.04 -20.95
N PHE A 61 -22.91 -2.00 -20.29
CA PHE A 61 -22.86 -1.95 -18.84
C PHE A 61 -24.15 -1.37 -18.26
N VAL A 62 -24.72 -2.09 -17.30
CA VAL A 62 -25.93 -1.73 -16.56
C VAL A 62 -25.60 -1.65 -15.07
N LEU A 63 -26.36 -0.85 -14.33
CA LEU A 63 -26.15 -0.66 -12.90
C LEU A 63 -26.50 -1.94 -12.11
N ARG A 64 -25.50 -2.53 -11.46
CA ARG A 64 -25.67 -3.66 -10.53
C ARG A 64 -25.97 -3.17 -9.11
N GLY A 65 -25.37 -2.04 -8.73
CA GLY A 65 -25.48 -1.50 -7.37
C GLY A 65 -24.57 -0.31 -7.12
N ALA A 66 -24.32 -0.02 -5.85
CA ALA A 66 -23.45 1.05 -5.39
C ALA A 66 -22.51 0.56 -4.28
N LEU A 67 -21.24 0.96 -4.37
CA LEU A 67 -20.19 0.75 -3.39
C LEU A 67 -20.12 1.98 -2.49
N LEU A 68 -20.34 1.79 -1.20
CA LEU A 68 -20.12 2.83 -0.20
C LEU A 68 -18.71 2.66 0.37
N LEU A 69 -17.82 3.57 -0.04
CA LEU A 69 -16.42 3.58 0.33
C LEU A 69 -16.21 4.55 1.49
N LYS A 70 -15.66 4.05 2.60
CA LYS A 70 -15.28 4.87 3.76
C LYS A 70 -13.77 4.91 3.83
N ALA A 71 -13.21 6.07 3.51
CA ALA A 71 -11.77 6.27 3.59
C ALA A 71 -11.37 6.60 5.03
N GLY A 72 -10.50 5.82 5.66
CA GLY A 72 -9.98 6.09 7.00
C GLY A 72 -8.64 5.42 7.25
N ARG A 73 -8.21 5.35 8.53
CA ARG A 73 -7.00 4.59 8.90
C ARG A 73 -7.09 3.14 8.40
N GLU A 74 -8.30 2.59 8.47
CA GLU A 74 -8.66 1.32 7.88
C GLU A 74 -9.77 1.58 6.85
N PRO A 75 -9.48 1.48 5.53
CA PRO A 75 -10.49 1.70 4.51
C PRO A 75 -11.52 0.56 4.57
N SER A 76 -12.80 0.91 4.62
CA SER A 76 -13.89 -0.06 4.60
C SER A 76 -14.82 0.17 3.42
N VAL A 77 -15.44 -0.90 2.95
CA VAL A 77 -16.38 -0.90 1.84
C VAL A 77 -17.61 -1.70 2.18
N SER A 78 -18.77 -1.17 1.81
CA SER A 78 -20.04 -1.89 1.86
C SER A 78 -20.75 -1.78 0.52
N VAL A 79 -21.58 -2.77 0.18
CA VAL A 79 -22.31 -2.82 -1.08
C VAL A 79 -23.81 -2.64 -0.86
N THR A 80 -24.47 -1.97 -1.79
CA THR A 80 -25.93 -1.99 -1.95
C THR A 80 -26.22 -2.45 -3.36
N GLN A 81 -26.96 -3.54 -3.53
CA GLN A 81 -27.15 -4.19 -4.83
C GLN A 81 -28.63 -4.29 -5.17
N ASN A 82 -28.92 -4.23 -6.46
CA ASN A 82 -30.24 -4.50 -6.99
C ASN A 82 -30.36 -6.00 -7.28
N PRO A 83 -31.53 -6.61 -7.08
CA PRO A 83 -31.78 -7.99 -7.48
C PRO A 83 -31.74 -8.11 -9.01
N LEU A 84 -31.47 -9.33 -9.49
CA LEU A 84 -31.46 -9.64 -10.92
C LEU A 84 -32.88 -9.87 -11.44
N SER A 85 -33.24 -9.25 -12.57
CA SER A 85 -34.55 -9.45 -13.20
C SER A 85 -34.66 -10.86 -13.80
N GLU A 86 -35.88 -11.36 -14.00
CA GLU A 86 -36.12 -12.68 -14.59
C GLU A 86 -35.52 -12.78 -16.01
N GLU A 87 -35.61 -11.71 -16.79
CA GLU A 87 -35.04 -11.63 -18.13
C GLU A 87 -33.51 -11.68 -18.10
N ASP A 88 -32.90 -10.98 -17.14
CA ASP A 88 -31.46 -10.95 -16.95
C ASP A 88 -30.93 -12.30 -16.47
N ARG A 89 -31.70 -13.07 -15.68
CA ARG A 89 -31.36 -14.44 -15.27
C ARG A 89 -31.30 -15.38 -16.47
N ALA A 90 -32.34 -15.36 -17.30
CA ALA A 90 -32.40 -16.18 -18.52
C ALA A 90 -31.22 -15.83 -19.45
N LYS A 91 -30.95 -14.54 -19.64
CA LYS A 91 -29.81 -14.07 -20.44
C LYS A 91 -28.47 -14.51 -19.86
N LEU A 92 -28.28 -14.43 -18.55
CA LEU A 92 -27.05 -14.87 -17.89
C LEU A 92 -26.81 -16.38 -18.10
N LYS A 93 -27.86 -17.20 -18.11
CA LYS A 93 -27.78 -18.63 -18.44
C LYS A 93 -27.44 -18.88 -19.90
N GLU A 94 -28.03 -18.14 -20.84
CA GLU A 94 -27.68 -18.25 -22.26
C GLU A 94 -26.20 -17.93 -22.48
N VAL A 95 -25.69 -16.88 -21.83
CA VAL A 95 -24.27 -16.50 -21.88
C VAL A 95 -23.39 -17.56 -21.23
N ALA A 96 -23.84 -18.17 -20.13
CA ALA A 96 -23.14 -19.28 -19.49
C ALA A 96 -23.05 -20.52 -20.38
N ALA A 97 -24.09 -20.82 -21.16
CA ALA A 97 -24.13 -21.97 -22.07
C ALA A 97 -23.13 -21.88 -23.23
N VAL A 98 -22.69 -20.67 -23.58
CA VAL A 98 -21.71 -20.40 -24.65
C VAL A 98 -20.31 -20.04 -24.10
N ASP A 99 -20.04 -20.36 -22.83
CA ASP A 99 -18.78 -20.01 -22.14
C ASP A 99 -18.44 -18.50 -22.17
N GLY A 100 -19.49 -17.66 -22.16
CA GLY A 100 -19.36 -16.20 -22.17
C GLY A 100 -18.80 -15.62 -20.86
N LEU A 101 -18.63 -14.30 -20.86
CA LEU A 101 -18.00 -13.57 -19.75
C LEU A 101 -19.00 -12.68 -19.01
N TYR A 102 -18.95 -12.73 -17.68
CA TYR A 102 -19.56 -11.74 -16.80
C TYR A 102 -18.51 -10.69 -16.45
N ARG A 103 -18.76 -9.45 -16.86
CA ARG A 103 -17.85 -8.31 -16.72
C ARG A 103 -18.39 -7.35 -15.67
N ILE A 104 -17.52 -6.77 -14.87
CA ILE A 104 -17.86 -5.68 -13.95
C ILE A 104 -17.02 -4.44 -14.28
N ARG A 105 -17.55 -3.27 -13.96
CA ARG A 105 -16.79 -2.03 -13.98
C ARG A 105 -17.09 -1.14 -12.79
N VAL A 106 -16.07 -0.40 -12.38
CA VAL A 106 -16.13 0.61 -11.30
C VAL A 106 -15.36 1.84 -11.81
N PRO A 107 -15.88 3.07 -11.65
CA PRO A 107 -15.14 4.25 -12.06
C PRO A 107 -13.88 4.44 -11.21
N ARG A 108 -12.88 5.10 -11.79
CA ARG A 108 -11.67 5.46 -11.05
C ARG A 108 -11.97 6.55 -10.04
N VAL A 109 -11.65 6.30 -8.77
CA VAL A 109 -11.94 7.23 -7.68
C VAL A 109 -10.75 7.39 -6.74
N TYR A 110 -10.66 8.57 -6.13
CA TYR A 110 -9.71 8.86 -5.07
C TYR A 110 -10.41 8.78 -3.71
N LEU A 111 -9.97 7.86 -2.85
CA LEU A 111 -10.60 7.60 -1.56
C LEU A 111 -10.44 8.79 -0.60
N GLN A 112 -9.32 9.51 -0.66
CA GLN A 112 -8.93 10.52 0.33
C GLN A 112 -9.23 11.98 -0.09
N ALA A 113 -10.08 12.23 -1.09
CA ALA A 113 -10.36 13.64 -1.47
C ALA A 113 -11.37 14.29 -0.51
N ASP A 114 -11.12 15.53 -0.12
CA ASP A 114 -12.07 16.33 0.68
C ASP A 114 -13.26 16.85 -0.15
N ARG A 115 -13.08 17.00 -1.47
CA ARG A 115 -14.09 17.57 -2.38
C ARG A 115 -14.59 16.53 -3.38
N GLN A 116 -15.91 16.45 -3.56
CA GLN A 116 -16.56 15.50 -4.47
C GLN A 116 -16.10 15.62 -5.93
N SER A 117 -15.82 16.85 -6.41
CA SER A 117 -15.37 17.10 -7.78
C SER A 117 -13.95 16.60 -8.09
N GLU A 118 -13.12 16.43 -7.06
CA GLU A 118 -11.73 15.96 -7.18
C GLU A 118 -11.64 14.43 -6.95
N ARG A 119 -12.74 13.78 -6.55
CA ARG A 119 -12.79 12.33 -6.27
C ARG A 119 -12.89 11.48 -7.52
N GLN A 120 -13.52 11.97 -8.59
CA GLN A 120 -13.77 11.18 -9.80
C GLN A 120 -12.70 11.45 -10.85
N LEU A 121 -11.98 10.41 -11.24
CA LEU A 121 -11.04 10.45 -12.35
C LEU A 121 -11.72 9.86 -13.58
N GLU A 122 -11.36 10.36 -14.77
CA GLU A 122 -11.88 9.84 -16.02
C GLU A 122 -11.49 8.36 -16.21
N GLY A 123 -12.47 7.56 -16.63
CA GLY A 123 -12.29 6.15 -16.98
C GLY A 123 -12.77 5.16 -15.91
N TYR A 124 -12.73 3.89 -16.31
CA TYR A 124 -13.26 2.78 -15.53
C TYR A 124 -12.19 1.71 -15.34
N LEU A 125 -12.29 1.00 -14.22
CA LEU A 125 -11.58 -0.24 -13.96
C LEU A 125 -12.53 -1.38 -14.28
N THR A 126 -12.04 -2.38 -15.00
CA THR A 126 -12.85 -3.52 -15.44
C THR A 126 -12.22 -4.82 -14.99
N ALA A 127 -13.07 -5.79 -14.67
CA ALA A 127 -12.65 -7.16 -14.40
C ALA A 127 -13.73 -8.12 -14.91
N PHE A 128 -13.39 -9.39 -15.08
CA PHE A 128 -14.31 -10.37 -15.64
C PHE A 128 -14.08 -11.75 -15.03
N VAL A 129 -15.15 -12.54 -15.04
CA VAL A 129 -15.18 -13.97 -14.72
C VAL A 129 -16.01 -14.69 -15.78
N ARG A 130 -15.90 -16.02 -15.85
CA ARG A 130 -16.80 -16.80 -16.72
C ARG A 130 -18.24 -16.70 -16.22
N ALA A 131 -19.19 -16.52 -17.12
CA ALA A 131 -20.61 -16.45 -16.79
C ALA A 131 -21.11 -17.76 -16.15
N CYS A 132 -20.64 -18.92 -16.63
CA CYS A 132 -20.95 -20.21 -16.01
C CYS A 132 -20.54 -20.29 -14.54
N ALA A 133 -19.42 -19.66 -14.15
CA ALA A 133 -18.95 -19.69 -12.78
C ALA A 133 -19.79 -18.80 -11.86
N MET A 134 -20.39 -17.72 -12.40
CA MET A 134 -21.35 -16.87 -11.66
C MET A 134 -22.70 -17.57 -11.44
N VAL A 135 -23.16 -18.36 -12.42
CA VAL A 135 -24.41 -19.12 -12.32
C VAL A 135 -24.25 -20.27 -11.33
N GLU A 136 -23.21 -21.09 -11.49
CA GLU A 136 -22.94 -22.22 -10.59
C GLU A 136 -22.55 -21.81 -9.17
N SER A 137 -22.10 -20.56 -8.97
CA SER A 137 -21.87 -20.00 -7.63
C SER A 137 -23.10 -19.40 -6.98
N HIS A 138 -24.29 -19.50 -7.58
CA HIS A 138 -25.52 -18.89 -7.06
C HIS A 138 -25.32 -17.38 -6.82
N LEU A 139 -24.70 -16.68 -7.77
CA LEU A 139 -24.34 -15.26 -7.68
C LEU A 139 -23.43 -14.91 -6.48
N SER A 140 -22.69 -15.89 -5.95
CA SER A 140 -21.69 -15.70 -4.91
C SER A 140 -20.36 -15.26 -5.51
N ASP A 141 -19.96 -14.03 -5.19
CA ASP A 141 -18.73 -13.41 -5.68
C ASP A 141 -17.97 -12.63 -4.60
N VAL A 142 -16.67 -12.55 -4.80
CA VAL A 142 -15.74 -11.78 -3.99
C VAL A 142 -15.10 -10.74 -4.89
N ILE A 143 -15.33 -9.46 -4.58
CA ILE A 143 -14.73 -8.34 -5.33
C ILE A 143 -13.68 -7.67 -4.44
N THR A 144 -12.47 -7.59 -4.96
CA THR A 144 -11.35 -6.91 -4.30
C THR A 144 -11.01 -5.64 -5.05
N LEU A 145 -11.00 -4.53 -4.31
CA LEU A 145 -10.63 -3.21 -4.78
C LEU A 145 -9.16 -2.96 -4.39
N HIS A 146 -8.32 -2.64 -5.36
CA HIS A 146 -6.89 -2.41 -5.15
C HIS A 146 -6.60 -0.91 -5.22
N THR A 147 -5.97 -0.39 -4.17
CA THR A 147 -5.63 1.03 -4.08
C THR A 147 -4.12 1.25 -4.22
N ASP A 148 -3.68 2.47 -4.50
CA ASP A 148 -2.27 2.88 -4.35
C ASP A 148 -1.98 3.34 -2.91
N VAL A 149 -0.74 3.77 -2.65
CA VAL A 149 -0.32 4.34 -1.35
C VAL A 149 -0.99 5.67 -1.03
N SER A 150 -1.51 6.37 -2.03
CA SER A 150 -2.20 7.66 -1.89
C SER A 150 -3.71 7.48 -1.69
N GLY A 151 -4.28 6.30 -1.95
CA GLY A 151 -5.71 6.03 -1.91
C GLY A 151 -6.45 6.16 -3.25
N HIS A 152 -5.76 6.21 -4.39
CA HIS A 152 -6.40 6.04 -5.70
C HIS A 152 -6.77 4.57 -5.91
N LEU A 153 -7.98 4.34 -6.41
CA LEU A 153 -8.38 3.03 -6.88
C LEU A 153 -7.69 2.76 -8.23
N ILE A 154 -6.79 1.78 -8.25
CA ILE A 154 -5.97 1.44 -9.43
C ILE A 154 -6.40 0.13 -10.11
N GLY A 155 -7.10 -0.75 -9.39
CA GLY A 155 -7.53 -2.04 -9.92
C GLY A 155 -8.77 -2.59 -9.24
N VAL A 156 -9.46 -3.47 -9.94
CA VAL A 156 -10.57 -4.27 -9.43
C VAL A 156 -10.34 -5.72 -9.85
N SER A 157 -10.64 -6.67 -8.97
CA SER A 157 -10.64 -8.10 -9.28
C SER A 157 -11.91 -8.73 -8.76
N ILE A 158 -12.45 -9.70 -9.49
CA ILE A 158 -13.63 -10.48 -9.13
C ILE A 158 -13.29 -11.96 -9.18
N VAL A 159 -13.79 -12.71 -8.21
CA VAL A 159 -13.67 -14.18 -8.12
C VAL A 159 -15.01 -14.74 -7.66
N THR A 160 -15.43 -15.89 -8.20
CA THR A 160 -16.64 -16.60 -7.76
C THR A 160 -16.28 -17.79 -6.88
N LEU A 161 -17.22 -18.23 -6.05
CA LEU A 161 -17.06 -19.39 -5.17
C LEU A 161 -18.22 -20.38 -5.41
N PRO A 162 -18.01 -21.46 -6.19
CA PRO A 162 -16.76 -21.92 -6.82
C PRO A 162 -16.30 -21.10 -8.04
N GLY A 163 -15.00 -21.11 -8.31
CA GLY A 163 -14.36 -20.35 -9.42
C GLY A 163 -14.32 -21.09 -10.77
N ALA A 164 -14.77 -22.34 -10.80
CA ALA A 164 -14.68 -23.22 -11.96
C ALA A 164 -16.06 -23.79 -12.30
N CYS A 165 -16.33 -23.89 -13.60
CA CYS A 165 -17.58 -24.43 -14.12
C CYS A 165 -17.47 -25.96 -14.19
N ARG A 166 -18.43 -26.66 -13.59
CA ARG A 166 -18.55 -28.12 -13.54
C ARG A 166 -19.76 -28.64 -14.31
N GLY A 167 -20.61 -27.75 -14.84
CA GLY A 167 -21.84 -28.10 -15.55
C GLY A 167 -22.99 -28.48 -14.62
N THR A 168 -23.02 -27.93 -13.40
CA THR A 168 -24.13 -28.18 -12.47
C THR A 168 -25.34 -27.34 -12.88
N GLU A 169 -26.50 -27.98 -13.06
CA GLU A 169 -27.75 -27.28 -13.31
C GLU A 169 -28.21 -26.57 -12.02
N VAL A 170 -28.61 -25.29 -12.18
CA VAL A 170 -29.05 -24.41 -11.09
C VAL A 170 -30.45 -23.89 -11.44
N GLU A 171 -31.36 -23.89 -10.46
CA GLU A 171 -32.74 -23.44 -10.64
C GLU A 171 -32.83 -21.91 -10.65
N ASP A 172 -33.56 -21.32 -11.60
CA ASP A 172 -33.55 -19.86 -11.82
C ASP A 172 -34.22 -19.06 -10.71
N GLU A 173 -35.36 -19.54 -10.22
CA GLU A 173 -36.29 -18.73 -9.44
C GLU A 173 -35.77 -18.42 -8.04
N VAL A 174 -35.16 -19.41 -7.38
CA VAL A 174 -34.71 -19.30 -5.99
C VAL A 174 -33.25 -18.85 -5.89
N ASP A 175 -32.41 -19.32 -6.80
CA ASP A 175 -30.96 -19.26 -6.61
C ASP A 175 -30.29 -18.06 -7.28
N LEU A 176 -30.94 -17.43 -8.26
CA LEU A 176 -30.35 -16.37 -9.09
C LEU A 176 -31.02 -14.99 -8.89
N GLU A 177 -31.70 -14.77 -7.76
CA GLU A 177 -32.35 -13.48 -7.45
C GLU A 177 -31.41 -12.46 -6.84
N VAL A 178 -30.66 -12.88 -5.83
CA VAL A 178 -29.91 -12.00 -4.95
C VAL A 178 -28.42 -12.26 -5.09
N PHE A 179 -27.65 -11.20 -5.28
CA PHE A 179 -26.19 -11.28 -5.25
C PHE A 179 -25.68 -11.49 -3.84
N ASN A 180 -24.79 -12.48 -3.67
CA ASN A 180 -24.06 -12.68 -2.42
C ASN A 180 -22.61 -12.20 -2.60
N THR A 181 -22.41 -10.89 -2.49
CA THR A 181 -21.12 -10.26 -2.76
C THR A 181 -20.35 -9.95 -1.49
N THR A 182 -19.14 -10.49 -1.37
CA THR A 182 -18.17 -10.09 -0.34
C THR A 182 -17.19 -9.06 -0.92
N LEU A 183 -16.98 -7.95 -0.21
CA LEU A 183 -16.08 -6.88 -0.65
C LEU A 183 -14.86 -6.74 0.26
N SER A 184 -13.70 -6.45 -0.33
CA SER A 184 -12.46 -6.16 0.38
C SER A 184 -11.67 -5.05 -0.32
N ILE A 185 -11.04 -4.15 0.45
CA ILE A 185 -10.06 -3.20 -0.08
C ILE A 185 -8.66 -3.68 0.30
N VAL A 186 -7.75 -3.74 -0.67
CA VAL A 186 -6.34 -4.08 -0.46
C VAL A 186 -5.48 -2.87 -0.83
N ALA A 187 -4.74 -2.38 0.17
CA ALA A 187 -3.75 -1.33 0.00
C ALA A 187 -2.33 -1.94 -0.03
N PRO A 188 -1.37 -1.31 -0.74
CA PRO A 188 0.00 -1.76 -0.79
C PRO A 188 0.64 -1.67 0.59
N VAL A 189 1.30 -2.76 0.99
CA VAL A 189 2.07 -2.82 2.23
C VAL A 189 3.53 -2.51 1.96
N THR A 190 4.19 -1.83 2.91
CA THR A 190 5.64 -1.61 2.83
C THR A 190 6.35 -2.95 2.83
N ALA A 191 7.30 -3.13 1.91
CA ALA A 191 8.10 -4.34 1.85
C ALA A 191 8.86 -4.56 3.18
N PRO A 192 9.02 -5.81 3.62
CA PRO A 192 9.85 -6.10 4.79
C PRO A 192 11.27 -5.59 4.53
N GLY A 193 11.88 -5.01 5.58
CA GLY A 193 13.28 -4.57 5.52
C GLY A 193 14.24 -5.74 5.30
N PRO A 194 15.48 -5.47 4.85
CA PRO A 194 16.46 -6.52 4.65
C PRO A 194 16.80 -7.21 5.97
N GLU A 195 16.79 -8.54 5.98
CA GLU A 195 17.18 -9.35 7.14
C GLU A 195 18.69 -9.29 7.32
N THR A 196 19.16 -8.26 8.02
CA THR A 196 20.60 -8.02 8.25
C THR A 196 21.12 -8.70 9.51
N ALA A 197 20.24 -9.24 10.37
CA ALA A 197 20.61 -9.83 11.66
C ALA A 197 21.69 -10.92 11.53
N LEU A 198 21.52 -11.86 10.59
CA LEU A 198 22.51 -12.92 10.36
C LEU A 198 23.83 -12.39 9.79
N PHE A 199 23.80 -11.31 9.02
CA PHE A 199 25.02 -10.69 8.50
C PHE A 199 25.77 -9.94 9.60
N LEU A 200 25.05 -9.19 10.43
CA LEU A 200 25.58 -8.50 11.61
C LEU A 200 26.22 -9.49 12.58
N GLU A 201 25.55 -10.59 12.91
CA GLU A 201 26.08 -11.63 13.78
C GLU A 201 27.35 -12.27 13.19
N ARG A 202 27.36 -12.58 11.88
CA ARG A 202 28.56 -13.10 11.21
C ARG A 202 29.71 -12.10 11.26
N MET A 203 29.45 -10.82 10.99
CA MET A 203 30.48 -9.78 11.08
C MET A 203 30.99 -9.61 12.51
N GLU A 204 30.12 -9.70 13.50
CA GLU A 204 30.49 -9.64 14.92
C GLU A 204 31.35 -10.84 15.31
N GLN A 205 30.94 -12.06 14.95
CA GLN A 205 31.75 -13.27 15.17
C GLN A 205 33.11 -13.20 14.46
N GLU A 206 33.18 -12.66 13.25
CA GLU A 206 34.46 -12.43 12.56
C GLU A 206 35.31 -11.36 13.27
N SER A 207 34.69 -10.28 13.73
CA SER A 207 35.38 -9.22 14.48
C SER A 207 35.91 -9.73 15.82
N GLU A 208 35.15 -10.58 16.51
CA GLU A 208 35.56 -11.23 17.74
C GLU A 208 36.68 -12.23 17.50
N LYS A 209 36.61 -13.03 16.42
CA LYS A 209 37.69 -13.93 16.02
C LYS A 209 38.97 -13.15 15.71
N LYS A 210 38.87 -12.02 15.02
CA LYS A 210 39.99 -11.10 14.76
C LYS A 210 40.53 -10.46 16.04
N GLY A 211 39.67 -10.10 16.99
CA GLY A 211 40.07 -9.53 18.29
C GLY A 211 40.68 -10.55 19.26
N LYS A 212 40.19 -11.80 19.26
CA LYS A 212 40.65 -12.90 20.13
C LYS A 212 41.93 -13.58 19.63
N ASN A 213 42.28 -13.42 18.34
CA ASN A 213 43.55 -13.89 17.77
C ASN A 213 44.55 -12.73 17.56
N PRO A 214 45.25 -12.26 18.61
CA PRO A 214 46.36 -11.31 18.46
C PRO A 214 47.55 -11.89 17.67
N GLN A 215 47.51 -13.17 17.29
CA GLN A 215 48.54 -13.82 16.48
C GLN A 215 48.60 -13.29 15.04
N GLU A 216 47.51 -12.72 14.49
CA GLU A 216 47.54 -12.03 13.19
C GLU A 216 48.20 -10.65 13.27
N GLN A 217 48.17 -10.01 14.44
CA GLN A 217 49.10 -8.93 14.75
C GLN A 217 50.45 -9.56 15.07
N LYS A 218 51.16 -10.04 14.04
CA LYS A 218 52.50 -10.63 14.15
C LYS A 218 53.35 -9.76 15.09
N SER A 219 53.55 -10.23 16.32
CA SER A 219 54.27 -9.51 17.37
C SER A 219 55.62 -9.03 16.82
N PHE A 220 56.06 -7.82 17.20
CA PHE A 220 57.33 -7.25 16.75
C PHE A 220 58.50 -8.24 16.86
N PHE A 221 58.53 -9.03 17.94
CA PHE A 221 59.52 -10.09 18.12
C PHE A 221 59.40 -11.20 17.09
N ALA A 222 58.19 -11.63 16.73
CA ALA A 222 57.97 -12.66 15.70
C ALA A 222 58.38 -12.21 14.30
N LYS A 223 58.41 -10.90 14.03
CA LYS A 223 58.88 -10.35 12.74
C LYS A 223 60.38 -10.12 12.71
N TYR A 224 60.99 -9.75 13.83
CA TYR A 224 62.39 -9.31 13.89
C TYR A 224 63.33 -10.28 14.62
N TRP A 225 62.88 -11.44 15.09
CA TRP A 225 63.72 -12.40 15.84
C TRP A 225 65.01 -12.77 15.10
N MET A 226 64.96 -12.94 13.77
CA MET A 226 66.12 -13.27 12.95
C MET A 226 67.20 -12.18 12.98
N TYR A 227 66.84 -10.92 13.22
CA TYR A 227 67.78 -9.80 13.33
C TYR A 227 68.21 -9.54 14.78
N ILE A 228 67.30 -9.75 15.74
CA ILE A 228 67.57 -9.55 17.17
C ILE A 228 68.59 -10.59 17.67
N VAL A 229 68.46 -11.86 17.29
CA VAL A 229 69.35 -12.94 17.79
C VAL A 229 70.81 -12.75 17.38
N PRO A 230 71.17 -12.48 16.10
CA PRO A 230 72.55 -12.22 15.71
C PRO A 230 73.13 -10.94 16.35
N LEU A 231 72.34 -9.89 16.52
CA LEU A 231 72.80 -8.63 17.13
C LEU A 231 73.22 -8.82 18.59
N VAL A 232 72.41 -9.56 19.37
CA VAL A 232 72.71 -9.86 20.78
C VAL A 232 73.90 -10.82 20.91
N LEU A 233 74.00 -11.84 20.05
CA LEU A 233 75.16 -12.74 20.01
C LEU A 233 76.45 -11.98 19.68
N PHE A 234 76.40 -11.08 18.70
CA PHE A 234 77.56 -10.26 18.35
C PHE A 234 77.98 -9.34 19.50
N LEU A 235 77.01 -8.75 20.21
CA LEU A 235 77.27 -7.91 21.38
C LEU A 235 77.93 -8.72 22.52
N MET A 236 77.50 -9.97 22.75
CA MET A 236 78.10 -10.83 23.77
C MET A 236 79.50 -11.36 23.38
N MET A 237 79.73 -11.64 22.10
CA MET A 237 81.05 -12.05 21.62
C MET A 237 82.05 -10.88 21.60
N SER A 238 81.56 -9.66 21.37
CA SER A 238 82.34 -8.42 21.46
C SER A 238 82.58 -7.97 22.90
N GLY A 239 81.66 -8.26 23.82
CA GLY A 239 81.82 -8.00 25.26
C GLY A 239 82.69 -9.03 26.00
N ALA A 240 82.92 -10.20 25.40
CA ALA A 240 83.76 -11.27 25.97
C ALA A 240 85.22 -11.25 25.49
N GLN A 241 85.62 -10.27 24.66
CA GLN A 241 86.98 -10.23 24.08
C GLN A 241 88.03 -9.40 24.85
N ASP A 242 87.71 -8.90 26.05
CA ASP A 242 88.70 -8.27 26.93
C ASP A 242 88.99 -9.10 28.19
N GLN A 243 89.65 -10.26 28.01
CA GLN A 243 90.64 -10.85 28.94
C GLN A 243 91.02 -12.28 28.53
N SER A 244 92.13 -12.44 27.80
CA SER A 244 93.17 -13.47 28.01
C SER A 244 93.93 -13.79 26.72
N GLY A 245 95.26 -13.70 26.78
CA GLY A 245 96.15 -14.27 25.74
C GLY A 245 97.37 -13.42 25.44
N GLY A 246 98.38 -13.47 26.30
CA GLY A 246 99.60 -12.65 26.21
C GLY A 246 100.68 -13.17 25.27
N GLY A 247 101.83 -12.47 25.30
CA GLY A 247 103.13 -13.06 24.96
C GLY A 247 104.09 -12.21 24.10
N ALA A 248 104.95 -11.44 24.79
CA ALA A 248 106.39 -11.28 24.55
C ALA A 248 106.96 -10.48 23.35
N GLY A 249 107.93 -9.60 23.69
CA GLY A 249 108.87 -8.91 22.81
C GLY A 249 108.70 -7.39 22.93
N GLY A 250 109.48 -6.60 23.65
CA GLY A 250 110.93 -6.62 23.85
C GLY A 250 111.45 -5.25 23.38
N GLY A 251 111.95 -4.40 24.28
CA GLY A 251 112.51 -3.09 23.90
C GLY A 251 112.70 -2.14 25.09
N ALA A 252 113.95 -1.94 25.48
CA ALA A 252 114.40 -1.21 26.66
C ALA A 252 114.49 0.32 26.48
N ALA A 253 114.50 1.02 27.63
CA ALA A 253 115.03 2.37 27.91
C ALA A 253 114.25 3.55 27.27
N ASN A 254 113.85 4.62 27.99
CA ASN A 254 114.68 5.53 28.79
C ASN A 254 113.80 6.61 29.50
N GLY A 255 114.23 7.12 30.68
CA GLY A 255 113.91 8.44 31.31
C GLY A 255 112.45 8.81 31.62
N GLY A 256 111.99 8.96 32.87
CA GLY A 256 112.31 10.08 33.78
C GLY A 256 111.50 11.33 33.36
N GLY A 257 110.60 11.96 34.11
CA GLY A 257 110.47 12.12 35.55
C GLY A 257 110.22 13.61 35.82
N ARG A 258 108.96 14.00 35.96
CA ARG A 258 108.38 15.13 36.75
C ARG A 258 107.03 15.55 36.18
#